data_AF-A0AAU2ENB1-F1
#
_entry.id   AF-A0AAU2ENB1-F1
#
_cell.length_a   1.000
_cell.length_b   1.000
_cell.length_c   1.000
_cell.angle_alpha   90.00
_cell.angle_beta   90.00
_cell.angle_gamma   90.00
#
_symmetry.space_group_name_H-M   'P 1'
#
loop_
_entity.id
_entity.type
_entity.pdbx_description
1 polymer ?
#
loop_
_entity_poly.entity_id
_entity_poly.type
_entity_poly.pdbx_seq_one_letter_code
_entity_poly.pdbx_strand_id
1 'polypeptide(L)'
;MSAATHSHHGFDPDSLGMPPVYSLNLSASQRDILEWLTSRGAIFDPVVAGTEEIAADCSVSTSTVYESLARLETLHLVDHPDPARYRVNPRYYFASNPEIRRLVAEALEAPQITPDARAEGPRKLGNVAARRRRTIQAVPDQE
;
A
#
# COMPACT_ATOMS: atom_id res chain seq x y z
N MET A 1 -3.20 29.47 27.03
CA MET A 1 -3.33 28.01 26.88
C MET A 1 -3.35 27.72 25.39
N SER A 2 -2.23 27.30 24.81
CA SER A 2 -2.10 27.07 23.37
C SER A 2 -2.61 25.68 23.03
N ALA A 3 -3.58 25.61 22.11
CA ALA A 3 -4.07 24.37 21.55
C ALA A 3 -2.93 23.67 20.80
N ALA A 4 -2.65 22.41 21.15
CA ALA A 4 -1.71 21.58 20.42
C ALA A 4 -2.32 21.27 19.04
N THR A 5 -1.92 22.04 18.03
CA THR A 5 -2.16 21.76 16.62
C THR A 5 -1.55 20.40 16.33
N HIS A 6 -2.37 19.36 16.27
CA HIS A 6 -1.94 18.07 15.75
C HIS A 6 -1.76 18.26 14.25
N SER A 7 -0.53 18.55 13.84
CA SER A 7 -0.12 18.47 12.45
C SER A 7 -0.33 17.02 12.01
N HIS A 8 -1.40 16.79 11.24
CA HIS A 8 -1.52 15.59 10.41
C HIS A 8 -0.34 15.62 9.44
N HIS A 9 0.78 15.02 9.82
CA HIS A 9 1.74 14.57 8.83
C HIS A 9 1.03 13.46 8.07
N GLY A 10 0.48 13.81 6.90
CA GLY A 10 -0.03 12.84 5.94
C GLY A 10 1.05 11.80 5.65
N PHE A 11 0.62 10.61 5.22
CA PHE A 11 1.54 9.56 4.81
C PHE A 11 2.38 10.11 3.64
N ASP A 12 3.68 10.31 3.88
CA ASP A 12 4.62 10.71 2.84
C ASP A 12 5.15 9.44 2.14
N PRO A 13 4.66 9.11 0.92
CA PRO A 13 5.14 7.94 0.20
C PRO A 13 6.63 8.03 -0.15
N ASP A 14 7.22 9.23 -0.15
CA ASP A 14 8.62 9.46 -0.44
C ASP A 14 9.51 9.17 0.80
N SER A 15 8.93 9.03 2.00
CA SER A 15 9.63 8.63 3.23
C SER A 15 9.96 7.13 3.31
N LEU A 16 9.42 6.32 2.40
CA LEU A 16 9.67 4.87 2.35
C LEU A 16 11.08 4.50 1.85
N GLY A 17 11.90 5.51 1.52
CA GLY A 17 13.23 5.32 0.97
C GLY A 17 13.17 4.92 -0.49
N MET A 18 13.77 5.73 -1.36
CA MET A 18 14.02 5.33 -2.74
C MET A 18 15.03 4.16 -2.70
N PRO A 19 14.72 2.97 -3.24
CA PRO A 19 15.72 1.93 -3.35
C PRO A 19 16.88 2.45 -4.21
N PRO A 20 18.12 2.07 -3.90
CA PRO A 20 19.29 2.55 -4.64
C PRO A 20 19.12 2.26 -6.13
N VAL A 21 19.44 3.27 -6.95
CA VAL A 21 19.40 3.28 -8.42
C VAL A 21 20.50 2.37 -8.98
N TYR A 22 20.55 1.11 -8.56
CA TYR A 22 21.18 0.11 -9.39
C TYR A 22 20.17 -0.17 -10.50
N SER A 23 20.45 0.32 -11.70
CA SER A 23 19.68 -0.09 -12.88
C SER A 23 19.78 -1.60 -12.95
N LEU A 24 18.71 -2.30 -12.58
CA LEU A 24 18.60 -3.71 -12.84
C LEU A 24 18.75 -3.83 -14.36
N ASN A 25 19.88 -4.38 -14.81
CA ASN A 25 20.22 -4.53 -16.22
C ASN A 25 19.34 -5.62 -16.83
N LEU A 26 18.03 -5.36 -16.86
CA LEU A 26 17.04 -6.27 -17.39
C LEU A 26 17.21 -6.35 -18.91
N SER A 27 17.03 -7.54 -19.48
CA SER A 27 16.92 -7.71 -20.93
C SER A 27 15.61 -7.09 -21.44
N ALA A 28 15.48 -6.97 -22.77
CA ALA A 28 14.21 -6.58 -23.38
C ALA A 28 13.09 -7.57 -23.00
N SER A 29 13.34 -8.89 -23.13
CA SER A 29 12.38 -9.93 -22.77
C SER A 29 11.90 -9.85 -21.31
N GLN A 30 12.81 -9.56 -20.37
CA GLN A 30 12.46 -9.42 -18.95
C GLN A 30 11.57 -8.20 -18.70
N ARG A 31 11.80 -7.09 -19.41
CA ARG A 31 10.93 -5.90 -19.32
C ARG A 31 9.56 -6.18 -19.92
N ASP A 32 9.53 -6.78 -21.12
CA ASP A 32 8.28 -7.08 -21.82
C ASP A 32 7.40 -8.02 -21.00
N ILE A 33 7.98 -9.06 -20.39
CA ILE A 33 7.23 -9.99 -19.53
C ILE A 33 6.73 -9.30 -18.25
N LEU A 34 7.54 -8.43 -17.63
CA LEU A 34 7.10 -7.65 -16.45
C LEU A 34 5.93 -6.72 -16.79
N GLU A 35 6.00 -6.05 -17.94
CA GLU A 35 4.94 -5.17 -18.42
C GLU A 35 3.67 -5.97 -18.76
N TRP A 36 3.84 -7.11 -19.42
CA TRP A 36 2.75 -8.04 -19.73
C TRP A 36 2.01 -8.50 -18.47
N LEU A 37 2.74 -8.91 -17.42
CA LEU A 37 2.17 -9.31 -16.12
C LEU A 37 1.47 -8.13 -15.44
N THR A 38 2.11 -6.96 -15.45
CA THR A 38 1.58 -5.73 -14.87
C THR A 38 0.25 -5.34 -15.52
N SER A 39 0.17 -5.38 -16.85
CA SER A 39 -1.05 -5.04 -17.61
C SER A 39 -2.24 -5.94 -17.29
N ARG A 40 -1.98 -7.17 -16.80
CA ARG A 40 -2.99 -8.14 -16.35
C ARG A 40 -3.33 -8.05 -14.87
N GLY A 41 -2.78 -7.05 -14.17
CA GLY A 41 -3.09 -6.82 -12.75
C GLY A 41 -2.28 -7.68 -11.78
N ALA A 42 -1.19 -8.30 -12.23
CA ALA A 42 -0.34 -9.17 -11.39
C ALA A 42 0.27 -8.47 -10.16
N ILE A 43 0.17 -7.14 -10.06
CA ILE A 43 0.55 -6.36 -8.87
C ILE A 43 -0.44 -6.58 -7.72
N PHE A 44 -1.73 -6.60 -8.03
CA PHE A 44 -2.81 -6.69 -7.04
C PHE A 44 -3.06 -8.14 -6.66
N ASP A 45 -3.28 -9.00 -7.66
CA ASP A 45 -3.61 -10.40 -7.48
C ASP A 45 -2.70 -11.29 -8.35
N PRO A 46 -2.36 -12.52 -7.91
CA PRO A 46 -1.60 -13.45 -8.74
C PRO A 46 -2.36 -13.80 -10.03
N VAL A 47 -1.71 -13.64 -11.17
CA VAL A 47 -2.26 -13.96 -12.49
C VAL A 47 -1.86 -15.36 -12.90
N VAL A 48 -2.83 -16.16 -13.34
CA VAL A 48 -2.55 -17.46 -13.98
C VAL A 48 -2.07 -17.18 -15.40
N ALA A 49 -0.88 -17.63 -15.75
CA ALA A 49 -0.32 -17.44 -17.09
C ALA A 49 0.43 -18.68 -17.56
N GLY A 50 0.14 -19.14 -18.77
CA GLY A 50 0.92 -20.18 -19.43
C GLY A 50 2.16 -19.58 -20.08
N THR A 51 3.30 -20.27 -20.00
CA THR A 51 4.55 -19.79 -20.64
C THR A 51 4.44 -19.70 -22.16
N GLU A 52 3.57 -20.52 -22.77
CA GLU A 52 3.23 -20.47 -24.20
C GLU A 52 2.46 -19.21 -24.58
N GLU A 53 1.51 -18.76 -23.73
CA GLU A 53 0.75 -17.53 -23.93
C GLU A 53 1.68 -16.31 -23.85
N ILE A 54 2.51 -16.26 -22.80
CA ILE A 54 3.49 -15.18 -22.61
C ILE A 54 4.45 -15.13 -23.81
N ALA A 55 4.92 -16.29 -24.29
CA ALA A 55 5.82 -16.37 -25.44
C ALA A 55 5.18 -15.78 -26.70
N ALA A 56 3.90 -16.12 -26.96
CA ALA A 56 3.16 -15.61 -28.10
C ALA A 56 2.95 -14.09 -28.03
N ASP A 57 2.47 -13.59 -26.90
CA ASP A 57 2.14 -12.17 -26.73
C ASP A 57 3.39 -11.28 -26.69
N CYS A 58 4.46 -11.74 -26.04
CA CYS A 58 5.74 -11.02 -25.99
C CYS A 58 6.62 -11.26 -27.22
N SER A 59 6.17 -12.08 -28.18
CA SER A 59 6.93 -12.42 -29.40
C SER A 59 8.34 -12.98 -29.13
N VAL A 60 8.47 -13.84 -28.11
CA VAL A 60 9.72 -14.49 -27.70
C VAL A 60 9.57 -16.01 -27.69
N SER A 61 10.68 -16.74 -27.58
CA SER A 61 10.63 -18.20 -27.42
C SER A 61 10.20 -18.60 -26.01
N THR A 62 9.57 -19.78 -25.86
CA THR A 62 9.19 -20.32 -24.55
C THR A 62 10.38 -20.53 -23.62
N SER A 63 11.54 -20.95 -24.14
CA SER A 63 12.78 -21.05 -23.35
C SER A 63 13.23 -19.68 -22.82
N THR A 64 13.14 -18.63 -23.63
CA THR A 64 13.42 -17.25 -23.19
C THR A 64 12.45 -16.80 -22.09
N VAL A 65 11.18 -17.20 -22.14
CA VAL A 65 10.22 -16.93 -21.07
C VAL A 65 10.64 -17.59 -19.77
N TYR A 66 10.99 -18.88 -19.79
CA TYR A 66 11.47 -19.59 -18.59
C TYR A 66 12.71 -18.94 -17.99
N GLU A 67 13.72 -18.63 -18.81
CA GLU A 67 14.95 -17.96 -18.34
C GLU A 67 14.67 -16.57 -17.77
N SER A 68 13.78 -15.82 -18.42
CA SER A 68 13.42 -14.47 -17.99
C SER A 68 12.65 -14.52 -16.67
N LEU A 69 11.63 -15.38 -16.54
CA LEU A 69 10.87 -15.55 -15.29
C LEU A 69 11.76 -16.01 -14.13
N ALA A 70 12.60 -17.02 -14.34
CA ALA A 70 13.55 -17.47 -13.32
C ALA A 70 14.50 -16.35 -12.87
N ARG A 71 14.95 -15.51 -13.80
CA ARG A 71 15.79 -14.35 -13.47
C ARG A 71 15.01 -13.28 -12.69
N LEU A 72 13.78 -12.98 -13.09
CA LEU A 72 12.90 -12.02 -12.41
C LEU A 72 12.56 -12.48 -10.98
N GLU A 73 12.34 -13.78 -10.78
CA GLU A 73 12.16 -14.41 -9.47
C GLU A 73 13.42 -14.29 -8.61
N THR A 74 14.60 -14.57 -9.18
CA THR A 74 15.89 -14.40 -8.48
C THR A 74 16.12 -12.95 -8.02
N LEU A 75 15.60 -11.98 -8.77
CA LEU A 75 15.67 -10.55 -8.45
C LEU A 75 14.54 -10.09 -7.52
N HIS A 76 13.65 -10.99 -7.10
CA HIS A 76 12.46 -10.70 -6.30
C HIS A 76 11.54 -9.65 -6.94
N LEU A 77 11.50 -9.60 -8.28
CA LEU A 77 10.60 -8.71 -9.03
C LEU A 77 9.26 -9.39 -9.32
N VAL A 78 9.28 -10.72 -9.43
CA VAL A 78 8.11 -11.58 -9.58
C VAL A 78 8.17 -12.66 -8.52
N ASP A 79 7.04 -12.93 -7.88
CA ASP A 79 6.84 -14.07 -7.01
C ASP A 79 6.01 -15.13 -7.74
N HIS A 80 6.32 -16.40 -7.48
CA HIS A 80 5.66 -17.56 -8.07
C HIS A 80 5.02 -18.42 -6.98
N PRO A 81 3.87 -18.00 -6.41
CA PRO A 81 3.24 -18.70 -5.29
C PRO A 81 2.71 -20.09 -5.66
N ASP A 82 2.31 -20.30 -6.91
CA ASP A 82 1.83 -21.57 -7.47
C ASP A 82 2.50 -21.79 -8.85
N PRO A 83 2.64 -23.04 -9.35
CA PRO A 83 3.38 -23.39 -10.59
C PRO A 83 2.96 -22.67 -11.90
N ALA A 84 1.82 -21.97 -11.89
CA ALA A 84 1.31 -21.22 -13.03
C ALA A 84 0.81 -19.83 -12.65
N ARG A 85 1.05 -19.38 -11.42
CA ARG A 85 0.60 -18.07 -10.94
C ARG A 85 1.78 -17.17 -10.68
N TYR A 86 1.72 -15.97 -11.24
CA TYR A 86 2.76 -14.97 -11.11
C TYR A 86 2.20 -13.73 -10.47
N ARG A 87 2.96 -13.16 -9.53
CA ARG A 87 2.66 -11.89 -8.90
C ARG A 87 3.84 -10.95 -9.07
N VAL A 88 3.61 -9.73 -9.51
CA VAL A 88 4.65 -8.70 -9.55
C VAL A 88 4.83 -8.13 -8.14
N ASN A 89 6.08 -8.00 -7.70
CA ASN A 89 6.38 -7.44 -6.38
C ASN A 89 5.92 -5.97 -6.31
N PRO A 90 4.92 -5.64 -5.46
CA PRO A 90 4.38 -4.29 -5.41
C PRO A 90 5.42 -3.25 -4.97
N ARG A 91 6.39 -3.63 -4.13
CA ARG A 91 7.44 -2.72 -3.67
C ARG A 91 8.30 -2.23 -4.83
N TYR A 92 8.68 -3.14 -5.73
CA TYR A 92 9.42 -2.79 -6.94
C TYR A 92 8.58 -1.90 -7.87
N TYR A 93 7.33 -2.27 -8.10
CA TYR A 93 6.44 -1.53 -8.99
C TYR A 93 6.24 -0.07 -8.54
N PHE A 94 5.89 0.16 -7.27
CA PHE A 94 5.70 1.51 -6.72
C PHE A 94 7.00 2.30 -6.55
N ALA A 95 8.14 1.62 -6.43
CA ALA A 95 9.44 2.29 -6.49
C ALA A 95 9.77 2.78 -7.90
N SER A 96 9.40 2.02 -8.92
CA SER A 96 9.65 2.34 -10.33
C SER A 96 8.65 3.34 -10.92
N ASN A 97 7.44 3.45 -10.32
CA ASN A 97 6.34 4.30 -10.77
C ASN A 97 5.90 5.27 -9.65
N PRO A 98 6.72 6.30 -9.33
CA PRO A 98 6.46 7.20 -8.20
C PRO A 98 5.16 8.01 -8.34
N GLU A 99 4.75 8.35 -9.56
CA GLU A 99 3.48 9.01 -9.85
C GLU A 99 2.28 8.15 -9.46
N ILE A 100 2.30 6.84 -9.78
CA ILE A 100 1.24 5.92 -9.38
C ILE A 100 1.24 5.75 -7.85
N ARG A 101 2.42 5.67 -7.23
CA ARG A 101 2.55 5.63 -5.77
C ARG A 101 1.87 6.83 -5.10
N ARG A 102 2.04 8.04 -5.65
CA ARG A 102 1.39 9.27 -5.13
C ARG A 102 -0.13 9.23 -5.30
N LEU A 103 -0.62 8.80 -6.45
CA LEU A 103 -2.07 8.65 -6.68
C LEU A 103 -2.71 7.65 -5.72
N VAL A 104 -2.04 6.53 -5.47
CA VAL A 104 -2.51 5.54 -4.48
C VAL A 104 -2.47 6.13 -3.07
N ALA A 105 -1.42 6.87 -2.71
CA ALA A 105 -1.34 7.54 -1.40
C ALA A 105 -2.48 8.54 -1.20
N GLU A 106 -2.79 9.35 -2.20
CA GLU A 106 -3.93 10.29 -2.19
C GLU A 106 -5.27 9.57 -2.08
N ALA A 107 -5.46 8.48 -2.84
CA ALA A 107 -6.69 7.68 -2.79
C ALA A 107 -6.89 6.95 -1.44
N LEU A 108 -5.79 6.63 -0.74
CA LEU A 108 -5.82 6.02 0.59
C LEU A 108 -6.00 7.04 1.72
N GLU A 109 -5.86 8.35 1.47
CA GLU A 109 -6.23 9.35 2.46
C GLU A 109 -7.74 9.24 2.72
N ALA A 110 -8.10 8.95 3.98
CA ALA A 110 -9.48 8.79 4.36
C ALA A 110 -10.26 10.06 3.99
N PRO A 111 -11.45 9.94 3.36
CA PRO A 111 -12.28 11.10 3.09
C PRO A 111 -12.52 11.84 4.40
N GLN A 112 -12.51 13.18 4.36
CA GLN A 112 -12.84 13.98 5.53
C GLN A 112 -14.24 13.59 6.03
N ILE A 113 -14.29 12.80 7.10
CA ILE A 113 -15.55 12.47 7.77
C ILE A 113 -15.99 13.75 8.48
N THR A 114 -16.95 14.47 7.90
CA THR A 114 -17.65 15.53 8.63
C THR A 114 -18.53 14.87 9.70
N PRO A 115 -18.34 15.16 11.00
CA PRO A 115 -19.24 14.68 12.04
C PRO A 115 -20.67 15.11 11.71
N ASP A 116 -21.65 14.22 11.88
CA ASP A 116 -23.04 14.61 11.73
C ASP A 116 -23.43 15.61 12.84
N ALA A 117 -24.49 16.40 12.63
CA ALA A 117 -24.98 17.37 13.63
C ALA A 117 -25.31 16.72 15.00
N ARG A 118 -25.44 15.40 15.04
CA ARG A 118 -25.64 14.61 16.26
C ARG A 118 -24.34 14.33 17.01
N ALA A 119 -23.21 14.18 16.31
CA ALA A 119 -21.88 14.02 16.87
C ALA A 119 -21.30 15.35 17.43
N GLU A 120 -21.74 16.49 16.91
CA GLU A 120 -21.40 17.83 17.45
C GLU A 120 -22.16 18.17 18.75
N GLY A 121 -23.27 17.47 18.99
CA GLY A 121 -24.04 17.64 20.22
C GLY A 121 -23.21 17.28 21.46
N PRO A 122 -23.38 18.00 22.60
CA PRO A 122 -22.70 17.66 23.83
C PRO A 122 -22.99 16.20 24.17
N ARG A 123 -21.94 15.36 24.23
CA ARG A 123 -22.05 13.97 24.65
C ARG A 123 -22.86 13.96 25.95
N LYS A 124 -24.07 13.40 25.92
CA LYS A 124 -24.84 13.13 27.14
C LYS A 124 -23.98 12.22 27.99
N LEU A 125 -23.31 12.80 28.99
CA LEU A 125 -22.59 12.04 30.01
C LEU A 125 -23.62 11.11 30.64
N GLY A 126 -23.53 9.82 30.33
CA GLY A 126 -24.39 8.81 30.93
C GLY A 126 -24.31 8.92 32.45
N ASN A 127 -25.40 8.56 33.13
CA ASN A 127 -25.54 8.67 34.59
C ASN A 127 -24.35 8.11 35.39
N VAL A 128 -23.59 7.17 34.82
CA VAL A 128 -22.36 6.60 35.40
C VAL A 128 -21.23 7.64 35.54
N ALA A 129 -21.03 8.52 34.56
CA ALA A 129 -20.01 9.58 34.60
C ALA A 129 -20.41 10.74 35.54
N ALA A 130 -21.71 11.05 35.61
CA ALA A 130 -22.25 12.02 36.56
C ALA A 130 -22.11 11.54 38.03
N ARG A 131 -22.27 10.23 38.26
CA ARG A 131 -22.12 9.63 39.60
C ARG A 131 -20.67 9.64 40.09
N ARG A 132 -19.69 9.37 39.22
CA ARG A 132 -18.25 9.45 39.55
C ARG A 132 -17.80 10.85 39.97
N ARG A 133 -18.35 11.91 39.37
CA ARG A 133 -17.98 13.29 39.73
C ARG A 133 -18.50 13.74 41.10
N ARG A 134 -19.63 13.22 41.58
CA ARG A 134 -20.14 13.52 42.93
C ARG A 134 -19.31 12.89 44.04
N THR A 135 -18.57 11.82 43.77
CA THR A 135 -17.75 11.13 44.78
C THR A 135 -16.43 11.86 45.08
N ILE A 136 -15.99 12.78 44.21
CA ILE A 136 -14.68 13.47 44.32
C ILE A 136 -14.83 14.92 44.82
N GLN A 137 -15.97 15.30 45.39
CA GLN A 137 -16.06 16.55 46.15
C GLN A 137 -15.61 16.24 47.59
N ALA A 138 -14.30 16.34 47.80
CA ALA A 138 -13.70 16.28 49.13
C ALA A 138 -14.30 17.37 50.04
N VAL A 139 -14.56 16.97 51.28
CA VAL A 139 -15.06 17.80 52.39
C VAL A 139 -14.13 18.99 52.58
N PRO A 140 -14.64 20.24 52.73
CA PRO A 140 -13.79 21.35 53.10
C PRO A 140 -13.28 21.15 54.53
N ASP A 141 -11.95 21.14 54.71
CA ASP A 141 -11.34 21.21 56.03
C ASP A 141 -11.77 22.53 56.69
N GLN A 142 -12.54 22.42 57.77
CA GLN A 142 -12.69 23.48 58.74
C GLN A 142 -11.59 23.31 59.77
N GLU A 143 -10.66 24.27 59.82
CA GLU A 143 -10.06 24.84 61.03
C GLU A 143 -9.28 26.12 60.68
#